data_AF-A0A6L8U1R5-F1
#
_entry.id   AF-A0A6L8U1R5-F1
#
_cell.length_a   1.000
_cell.length_b   1.000
_cell.length_c   1.000
_cell.angle_alpha   90.00
_cell.angle_beta   90.00
_cell.angle_gamma   90.00
#
_symmetry.space_group_name_H-M   'P 1'
#
loop_
_entity.id
_entity.type
_entity.pdbx_description
1 polymer ?
#
loop_
_entity_poly.entity_id
_entity_poly.type
_entity_poly.pdbx_seq_one_letter_code
_entity_poly.pdbx_strand_id
1 'polypeptide(L)'
;MRESVLLALIHIFAIVSTVNPRGITSRGKIILRSYLRRYLNRELEEEYFALFENNLEFYLNELKSVDKADLADEDSLITFQITNICRQIKKGLFLEERMIVFLQLLEFAFEDGKISEQEKTIVNIVARTFNISKKEYENAIAFMIGRTYDEITPDCMLIIENEDPEYWAAGKYKNYESWRHIRVKGFSGHMFFLHIESTGSLIFTYDGSLALYFKSRDIIACRPYILDRGVNIKGQGIETIYFSRIFKKFVSRKFPEKIVFEGHDIEFLFKNSDNGVQKMNFRIESGNLVGLMGGSGVGKTTILNLLHGKIKPTTGNLYINGYDIHSESDKLSGLIGYVPQDDMLIEELTVYENMYFNARLCFGDYNEEQLNKTVEKMLNDLDLMEIRDLQVGDVLNKKVSGGQRKRLNIGLELMREPGVLFVDEPTSGLSSFDSEKVMTLLKNQALAGKLVFTIIHQPSSDILKMFDRLWILDKGGYMIYDGDPIEALVYFKTETSQANAAESECPNCGNIETESILHIVEVKVIDSAGYAGKERQVSPKDWYEKYKKKMMPVLKEKPPKTALPPSNFRVPEKKEQLKTFIRRNITRKKADKQYMAISLLEVPLLALILGFISKYSEQGV
;
A
#
# COMPACT_ATOMS: atom_id res chain seq x y z
N MET A 1 -3.40 -11.70 -13.97
CA MET A 1 -2.20 -11.24 -14.71
C MET A 1 -2.69 -10.58 -15.98
N ARG A 2 -2.13 -9.44 -16.41
CA ARG A 2 -2.56 -8.76 -17.64
C ARG A 2 -2.13 -9.58 -18.87
N GLU A 3 -2.94 -9.54 -19.92
CA GLU A 3 -2.67 -10.20 -21.20
C GLU A 3 -1.34 -9.75 -21.81
N SER A 4 -0.98 -8.47 -21.67
CA SER A 4 0.31 -7.93 -22.10
C SER A 4 1.51 -8.68 -21.53
N VAL A 5 1.44 -9.12 -20.26
CA VAL A 5 2.49 -9.90 -19.60
C VAL A 5 2.57 -11.32 -20.16
N LEU A 6 1.42 -11.94 -20.38
CA LEU A 6 1.35 -13.30 -20.95
C LEU A 6 1.90 -13.32 -22.37
N LEU A 7 1.50 -12.36 -23.21
CA LEU A 7 2.03 -12.19 -24.56
C LEU A 7 3.55 -11.95 -24.52
N ALA A 8 4.02 -11.05 -23.66
CA ALA A 8 5.45 -10.78 -23.49
C ALA A 8 6.25 -12.04 -23.15
N LEU A 9 5.75 -12.86 -22.23
CA LEU A 9 6.36 -14.13 -21.85
C LEU A 9 6.44 -15.10 -23.01
N ILE A 10 5.36 -15.23 -23.79
CA ILE A 10 5.31 -16.13 -24.94
C ILE A 10 6.35 -15.72 -25.99
N HIS A 11 6.42 -14.44 -26.34
CA HIS A 11 7.42 -13.96 -27.27
C HIS A 11 8.84 -14.22 -26.77
N ILE A 12 9.10 -13.93 -25.49
CA ILE A 12 10.44 -14.13 -24.89
C ILE A 12 10.83 -15.60 -24.81
N PHE A 13 9.92 -16.48 -24.39
CA PHE A 13 10.18 -17.91 -24.34
C PHE A 13 10.40 -18.49 -25.74
N ALA A 14 9.68 -17.99 -26.75
CA ALA A 14 9.89 -18.41 -28.13
C ALA A 14 11.32 -18.03 -28.58
N ILE A 15 11.75 -16.79 -28.33
CA ILE A 15 13.12 -16.33 -28.62
C ILE A 15 14.18 -17.17 -27.90
N VAL A 16 13.99 -17.51 -26.63
CA VAL A 16 14.94 -18.36 -25.90
C VAL A 16 15.03 -19.75 -26.52
N SER A 17 13.87 -20.29 -26.92
CA SER A 17 13.76 -21.64 -27.49
C SER A 17 14.34 -21.73 -28.91
N THR A 18 14.38 -20.64 -29.68
CA THR A 18 14.98 -20.64 -31.04
C THR A 18 16.50 -20.75 -31.01
N VAL A 19 17.13 -20.18 -29.99
CA VAL A 19 18.60 -20.12 -29.89
C VAL A 19 19.16 -21.36 -29.19
N ASN A 20 18.35 -22.10 -28.43
CA ASN A 20 18.81 -23.34 -27.81
C ASN A 20 19.14 -24.41 -28.89
N PRO A 21 20.38 -24.94 -28.95
CA PRO A 21 20.80 -25.91 -29.97
C PRO A 21 20.00 -27.21 -29.99
N ARG A 22 19.32 -27.54 -28.88
CA ARG A 22 18.48 -28.74 -28.75
C ARG A 22 17.02 -28.47 -29.11
N GLY A 23 16.67 -27.24 -29.48
CA GLY A 23 15.29 -26.76 -29.57
C GLY A 23 14.59 -26.78 -28.21
N ILE A 24 13.27 -26.62 -28.22
CA ILE A 24 12.50 -26.78 -26.99
C ILE A 24 12.47 -28.26 -26.59
N THR A 25 12.89 -28.58 -25.37
CA THR A 25 12.78 -29.94 -24.86
C THR A 25 11.30 -30.30 -24.66
N SER A 26 10.98 -31.59 -24.70
CA SER A 26 9.63 -32.06 -24.29
C SER A 26 9.28 -31.61 -22.87
N ARG A 27 10.30 -31.45 -22.03
CA ARG A 27 10.22 -30.82 -20.71
C ARG A 27 9.78 -29.36 -20.80
N GLY A 28 10.41 -28.54 -21.65
CA GLY A 28 10.07 -27.12 -21.78
C GLY A 28 8.68 -26.83 -22.28
N LYS A 29 8.14 -27.69 -23.16
CA LYS A 29 6.71 -27.65 -23.51
C LYS A 29 5.81 -27.93 -22.31
N ILE A 30 6.19 -28.89 -21.45
CA ILE A 30 5.45 -29.22 -20.22
C ILE A 30 5.55 -28.08 -19.20
N ILE A 31 6.71 -27.43 -19.04
CA ILE A 31 6.87 -26.29 -18.14
C ILE A 31 6.07 -25.09 -18.62
N LEU A 32 6.10 -24.78 -19.91
CA LEU A 32 5.28 -23.70 -20.46
C LEU A 32 3.79 -23.96 -20.24
N ARG A 33 3.30 -25.17 -20.54
CA ARG A 33 1.90 -25.54 -20.29
C ARG A 33 1.56 -25.54 -18.81
N SER A 34 2.44 -26.06 -17.95
CA SER A 34 2.28 -26.02 -16.51
C SER A 34 2.21 -24.58 -15.99
N TYR A 35 2.98 -23.67 -16.58
CA TYR A 35 2.96 -22.25 -16.28
C TYR A 35 1.64 -21.60 -16.74
N LEU A 36 1.24 -21.78 -18.00
CA LEU A 36 0.00 -21.23 -18.55
C LEU A 36 -1.23 -21.69 -17.75
N ARG A 37 -1.30 -22.98 -17.38
CA ARG A 37 -2.36 -23.55 -16.53
C ARG A 37 -2.48 -22.92 -15.14
N ARG A 38 -1.45 -22.22 -14.66
CA ARG A 38 -1.55 -21.50 -13.38
C ARG A 38 -2.44 -20.27 -13.47
N TYR A 39 -2.58 -19.70 -14.66
CA TYR A 39 -3.22 -18.41 -14.90
C TYR A 39 -4.40 -18.49 -15.86
N LEU A 40 -4.45 -19.51 -16.71
CA LEU A 40 -5.42 -19.68 -17.77
C LEU A 40 -6.26 -20.94 -17.56
N ASN A 41 -7.50 -20.90 -18.06
CA ASN A 41 -8.32 -22.10 -18.20
C ASN A 41 -7.79 -22.97 -19.36
N ARG A 42 -8.34 -24.17 -19.54
CA ARG A 42 -7.85 -25.13 -20.53
C ARG A 42 -8.00 -24.65 -21.99
N GLU A 43 -9.05 -23.90 -22.31
CA GLU A 43 -9.27 -23.38 -23.66
C GLU A 43 -8.23 -22.31 -24.02
N LEU A 44 -8.03 -21.34 -23.13
CA LEU A 44 -7.02 -20.30 -23.30
C LEU A 44 -5.60 -20.87 -23.23
N GLU A 45 -5.34 -21.91 -22.43
CA GLU A 45 -4.05 -22.60 -22.45
C GLU A 45 -3.69 -23.07 -23.87
N GLU A 46 -4.61 -23.74 -24.56
CA GLU A 46 -4.36 -24.24 -25.92
C GLU A 46 -4.17 -23.10 -26.92
N GLU A 47 -4.96 -22.02 -26.80
CA GLU A 47 -4.82 -20.84 -27.66
C GLU A 47 -3.46 -20.16 -27.51
N TYR A 48 -3.06 -19.88 -26.27
CA TYR A 48 -1.78 -19.23 -25.96
C TYR A 48 -0.59 -20.16 -26.25
N PHE A 49 -0.76 -21.48 -26.12
CA PHE A 49 0.27 -22.43 -26.53
C PHE A 49 0.42 -22.49 -28.06
N ALA A 50 -0.67 -22.44 -28.81
CA ALA A 50 -0.61 -22.33 -30.27
C ALA A 50 0.06 -21.01 -30.70
N LEU A 51 -0.24 -19.90 -30.01
CA LEU A 51 0.43 -18.63 -30.24
C LEU A 51 1.95 -18.72 -30.00
N PHE A 52 2.37 -19.46 -28.97
CA PHE A 52 3.78 -19.75 -28.75
C PHE A 52 4.42 -20.51 -29.91
N GLU A 53 3.77 -21.58 -30.42
CA GLU A 53 4.32 -22.35 -31.54
C GLU A 53 4.41 -21.52 -32.83
N ASN A 54 3.41 -20.69 -33.12
CA ASN A 54 3.43 -19.75 -34.25
C ASN A 54 4.56 -18.72 -34.13
N ASN A 55 4.75 -18.14 -32.94
CA ASN A 55 5.83 -17.19 -32.69
C ASN A 55 7.21 -17.87 -32.79
N LEU A 56 7.34 -19.12 -32.32
CA LEU A 56 8.56 -19.89 -32.44
C LEU A 56 8.94 -20.10 -33.91
N GLU A 57 7.98 -20.49 -34.75
CA GLU A 57 8.20 -20.66 -36.18
C GLU A 57 8.55 -19.32 -36.87
N PHE A 58 7.84 -18.25 -36.51
CA PHE A 58 8.14 -16.90 -37.00
C PHE A 58 9.59 -16.49 -36.70
N TYR A 59 10.04 -16.62 -35.44
CA TYR A 59 11.40 -16.25 -35.05
C TYR A 59 12.45 -17.19 -35.62
N LEU A 60 12.17 -18.48 -35.79
CA LEU A 60 13.07 -19.41 -36.49
C LEU A 60 13.29 -18.98 -37.94
N ASN A 61 12.26 -18.46 -38.61
CA ASN A 61 12.35 -18.00 -39.99
C ASN A 61 13.04 -16.63 -40.09
N GLU A 62 12.69 -15.68 -39.22
CA GLU A 62 13.27 -14.33 -39.19
C GLU A 62 14.77 -14.33 -38.86
N LEU A 63 15.19 -15.21 -37.95
CA LEU A 63 16.60 -15.41 -37.60
C LEU A 63 17.37 -16.17 -38.71
N LYS A 64 16.69 -16.98 -39.54
CA LYS A 64 17.30 -17.69 -40.68
C LYS A 64 17.36 -16.87 -41.96
N SER A 65 16.51 -15.85 -42.13
CA SER A 65 16.44 -15.02 -43.34
C SER A 65 17.56 -13.99 -43.47
N VAL A 66 18.59 -14.06 -42.63
CA VAL A 66 19.78 -13.22 -42.73
C VAL A 66 20.74 -13.87 -43.75
N ASP A 67 20.99 -13.17 -44.86
CA ASP A 67 21.90 -13.65 -45.92
C ASP A 67 23.29 -13.94 -45.35
N LYS A 68 23.74 -15.18 -45.51
CA LYS A 68 25.04 -15.72 -45.05
C LYS A 68 26.27 -15.08 -45.71
N ALA A 69 26.08 -14.15 -46.65
CA ALA A 69 27.11 -13.75 -47.59
C ALA A 69 27.90 -12.49 -47.19
N ASP A 70 27.42 -11.64 -46.27
CA ASP A 70 27.96 -10.26 -46.17
C ASP A 70 28.37 -9.74 -44.78
N LEU A 71 28.39 -10.53 -43.69
CA LEU A 71 28.66 -9.98 -42.36
C LEU A 71 29.61 -10.83 -41.51
N ALA A 72 30.65 -10.17 -41.00
CA ALA A 72 31.75 -10.78 -40.25
C ALA A 72 31.42 -11.18 -38.80
N ASP A 73 30.17 -11.03 -38.35
CA ASP A 73 29.77 -11.34 -36.97
C ASP A 73 28.25 -11.68 -36.88
N GLU A 74 27.88 -12.92 -37.22
CA GLU A 74 26.48 -13.42 -37.20
C GLU A 74 25.79 -13.22 -35.84
N ASP A 75 26.54 -13.32 -34.73
CA ASP A 75 26.04 -13.15 -33.36
C ASP A 75 25.56 -11.72 -33.07
N SER A 76 26.10 -10.72 -33.77
CA SER A 76 25.77 -9.30 -33.56
C SER A 76 24.39 -8.92 -34.12
N LEU A 77 23.97 -9.53 -35.24
CA LEU A 77 22.69 -9.28 -35.90
C LEU A 77 21.52 -9.91 -35.15
N ILE A 78 21.69 -11.16 -34.73
CA ILE A 78 20.72 -11.88 -33.91
C ILE A 78 20.49 -11.11 -32.61
N THR A 79 21.57 -10.66 -31.97
CA THR A 79 21.51 -9.81 -30.78
C THR A 79 20.74 -8.51 -31.04
N PHE A 80 20.93 -7.86 -32.19
CA PHE A 80 20.23 -6.63 -32.56
C PHE A 80 18.73 -6.85 -32.79
N GLN A 81 18.34 -7.92 -33.50
CA GLN A 81 16.93 -8.27 -33.74
C GLN A 81 16.20 -8.59 -32.42
N ILE A 82 16.80 -9.43 -31.57
CA ILE A 82 16.24 -9.75 -30.25
C ILE A 82 16.06 -8.47 -29.42
N THR A 83 17.05 -7.58 -29.44
CA THR A 83 16.97 -6.29 -28.73
C THR A 83 15.80 -5.43 -29.23
N ASN A 84 15.53 -5.40 -30.53
CA ASN A 84 14.41 -4.64 -31.10
C ASN A 84 13.05 -5.22 -30.68
N ILE A 85 12.89 -6.54 -30.71
CA ILE A 85 11.68 -7.23 -30.27
C ILE A 85 11.45 -6.95 -28.78
N CYS A 86 12.47 -7.13 -27.93
CA CYS A 86 12.38 -6.81 -26.50
C CYS A 86 12.03 -5.34 -26.25
N ARG A 87 12.50 -4.41 -27.09
CA ARG A 87 12.17 -2.98 -26.97
C ARG A 87 10.70 -2.71 -27.30
N GLN A 88 10.12 -3.43 -28.26
CA GLN A 88 8.68 -3.35 -28.54
C GLN A 88 7.86 -3.90 -27.37
N ILE A 89 8.21 -5.08 -26.87
CA ILE A 89 7.56 -5.70 -25.70
C ILE A 89 7.59 -4.76 -24.49
N LYS A 90 8.75 -4.14 -24.21
CA LYS A 90 8.93 -3.20 -23.10
C LYS A 90 7.93 -2.04 -23.09
N LYS A 91 7.53 -1.53 -24.27
CA LYS A 91 6.62 -0.37 -24.37
C LYS A 91 5.24 -0.64 -23.77
N GLY A 92 4.80 -1.90 -23.76
CA GLY A 92 3.50 -2.31 -23.20
C GLY A 92 3.53 -2.73 -21.73
N LEU A 93 4.67 -2.65 -21.05
CA LEU A 93 4.86 -3.18 -19.70
C LEU A 93 5.28 -2.11 -18.70
N PHE A 94 4.63 -2.09 -17.53
CA PHE A 94 5.11 -1.33 -16.36
C PHE A 94 6.35 -1.99 -15.74
N LEU A 95 7.04 -1.26 -14.86
CA LEU A 95 8.27 -1.74 -14.23
C LEU A 95 8.08 -3.07 -13.47
N GLU A 96 6.99 -3.19 -12.72
CA GLU A 96 6.64 -4.42 -12.00
C GLU A 96 6.47 -5.61 -12.95
N GLU A 97 5.81 -5.40 -14.08
CA GLU A 97 5.61 -6.44 -15.09
C GLU A 97 6.90 -6.83 -15.79
N ARG A 98 7.76 -5.86 -16.12
CA ARG A 98 9.07 -6.14 -16.69
C ARG A 98 9.89 -7.04 -15.76
N MET A 99 9.85 -6.77 -14.46
CA MET A 99 10.51 -7.60 -13.47
C MET A 99 9.90 -9.00 -13.40
N ILE A 100 8.57 -9.13 -13.37
CA ILE A 100 7.89 -10.43 -13.39
C ILE A 100 8.32 -11.24 -14.62
N VAL A 101 8.28 -10.63 -15.81
CA VAL A 101 8.69 -11.29 -17.06
C VAL A 101 10.15 -11.73 -17.01
N PHE A 102 11.04 -10.89 -16.48
CA PHE A 102 12.46 -11.23 -16.30
C PHE A 102 12.67 -12.41 -15.34
N LEU A 103 12.00 -12.44 -14.19
CA LEU A 103 12.11 -13.54 -13.22
C LEU A 103 11.59 -14.86 -13.79
N GLN A 104 10.48 -14.81 -14.52
CA GLN A 104 9.92 -16.00 -15.19
C GLN A 104 10.82 -16.51 -16.33
N LEU A 105 11.48 -15.60 -17.06
CA LEU A 105 12.55 -15.95 -17.99
C LEU A 105 13.68 -16.70 -17.30
N LEU A 106 14.12 -16.29 -16.10
CA LEU A 106 15.15 -17.01 -15.36
C LEU A 106 14.69 -18.42 -14.94
N GLU A 107 13.44 -18.58 -14.47
CA GLU A 107 12.89 -19.89 -14.13
C GLU A 107 12.85 -20.82 -15.36
N PHE A 108 12.42 -20.30 -16.51
CA PHE A 108 12.35 -21.04 -17.77
C PHE A 108 13.74 -21.43 -18.28
N ALA A 109 14.69 -20.48 -18.32
CA ALA A 109 16.06 -20.74 -18.78
C ALA A 109 16.81 -21.75 -17.88
N PHE A 110 16.40 -21.90 -16.62
CA PHE A 110 17.03 -22.82 -15.67
C PHE A 110 16.32 -24.18 -15.56
N GLU A 111 15.35 -24.48 -16.42
CA GLU A 111 14.56 -25.71 -16.38
C GLU A 111 15.39 -27.00 -16.35
N ASP A 112 16.45 -27.07 -17.17
CA ASP A 112 17.33 -28.25 -17.26
C ASP A 112 18.43 -28.25 -16.17
N GLY A 113 18.37 -27.33 -15.21
CA GLY A 113 19.34 -27.17 -14.13
C GLY A 113 20.69 -26.58 -14.56
N LYS A 114 20.83 -26.18 -15.82
CA LYS A 114 21.99 -25.47 -16.39
C LYS A 114 21.51 -24.49 -17.46
N ILE A 115 22.13 -23.31 -17.49
CA ILE A 115 21.89 -22.30 -18.53
C ILE A 115 23.05 -22.32 -19.52
N SER A 116 22.75 -22.48 -20.81
CA SER A 116 23.73 -22.39 -21.89
C SER A 116 24.28 -20.95 -22.05
N GLU A 117 25.45 -20.80 -22.66
CA GLU A 117 26.04 -19.47 -22.89
C GLU A 117 25.14 -18.57 -23.77
N GLN A 118 24.42 -19.17 -24.73
CA GLN A 118 23.48 -18.44 -25.58
C GLN A 118 22.24 -17.97 -24.80
N GLU A 119 21.66 -18.81 -23.95
CA GLU A 119 20.54 -18.41 -23.07
C GLU A 119 20.96 -17.29 -22.09
N LYS A 120 22.19 -17.35 -21.55
CA LYS A 120 22.75 -16.25 -20.73
C LYS A 120 22.82 -14.94 -21.52
N THR A 121 23.21 -14.99 -22.78
CA THR A 121 23.25 -13.80 -23.65
C THR A 121 21.85 -13.18 -23.81
N ILE A 122 20.81 -13.99 -24.04
CA ILE A 122 19.42 -13.51 -24.15
C ILE A 122 18.95 -12.91 -22.83
N VAL A 123 19.19 -13.61 -21.72
CA VAL A 123 18.85 -13.12 -20.37
C VAL A 123 19.51 -11.75 -20.11
N ASN A 124 20.76 -11.56 -20.52
CA ASN A 124 21.46 -10.28 -20.45
C ASN A 124 20.83 -9.19 -21.34
N ILE A 125 20.43 -9.52 -22.56
CA ILE A 125 19.76 -8.58 -23.49
C ILE A 125 18.41 -8.14 -22.90
N VAL A 126 17.61 -9.07 -22.39
CA VAL A 126 16.30 -8.78 -21.78
C VAL A 126 16.48 -7.88 -20.56
N ALA A 127 17.41 -8.21 -19.65
CA ALA A 127 17.69 -7.42 -18.46
C ALA A 127 18.08 -5.97 -18.80
N ARG A 128 19.02 -5.78 -19.74
CA ARG A 128 19.43 -4.46 -20.22
C ARG A 128 18.28 -3.70 -20.87
N THR A 129 17.53 -4.37 -21.75
CA THR A 129 16.43 -3.75 -22.48
C THR A 129 15.31 -3.32 -21.54
N PHE A 130 15.00 -4.13 -20.52
CA PHE A 130 13.95 -3.85 -19.55
C PHE A 130 14.35 -2.82 -18.48
N ASN A 131 15.59 -2.33 -18.52
CA ASN A 131 16.20 -1.45 -17.51
C ASN A 131 16.25 -2.09 -16.12
N ILE A 132 16.53 -3.39 -16.03
CA ILE A 132 16.79 -4.06 -14.76
C ILE A 132 18.15 -3.59 -14.24
N SER A 133 18.24 -3.18 -12.98
CA SER A 133 19.50 -2.72 -12.41
C SER A 133 20.51 -3.87 -12.33
N LYS A 134 21.81 -3.58 -12.48
CA LYS A 134 22.87 -4.60 -12.38
C LYS A 134 22.81 -5.36 -11.04
N LYS A 135 22.54 -4.64 -9.95
CA LYS A 135 22.37 -5.19 -8.61
C LYS A 135 21.22 -6.21 -8.54
N GLU A 136 20.05 -5.87 -9.06
CA GLU A 136 18.89 -6.77 -9.04
C GLU A 136 19.07 -7.98 -9.96
N TYR A 137 19.72 -7.77 -11.12
CA TYR A 137 20.09 -8.85 -12.02
C TYR A 137 20.98 -9.88 -11.32
N GLU A 138 22.09 -9.45 -10.71
CA GLU A 138 23.04 -10.33 -10.02
C GLU A 138 22.38 -11.06 -8.84
N ASN A 139 21.60 -10.33 -8.02
CA ASN A 139 20.87 -10.92 -6.90
C ASN A 139 19.84 -11.97 -7.36
N ALA A 140 19.08 -11.70 -8.43
CA ALA A 140 18.07 -12.63 -8.94
C ALA A 140 18.70 -13.92 -9.50
N ILE A 141 19.82 -13.81 -10.24
CA ILE A 141 20.58 -14.95 -10.74
C ILE A 141 21.10 -15.81 -9.58
N ALA A 142 21.78 -15.19 -8.60
CA ALA A 142 22.32 -15.88 -7.44
C ALA A 142 21.24 -16.60 -6.63
N PHE A 143 20.06 -15.98 -6.48
CA PHE A 143 18.93 -16.54 -5.74
C PHE A 143 18.22 -17.69 -6.47
N MET A 144 17.89 -17.52 -7.77
CA MET A 144 17.05 -18.47 -8.50
C MET A 144 17.81 -19.67 -9.08
N ILE A 145 19.05 -19.46 -9.53
CA ILE A 145 19.83 -20.46 -10.28
C ILE A 145 20.87 -21.11 -9.37
N GLY A 146 21.80 -20.30 -8.86
CA GLY A 146 22.96 -20.80 -8.12
C GLY A 146 22.65 -21.22 -6.68
N ARG A 147 21.57 -20.66 -6.11
CA ARG A 147 21.32 -20.68 -4.65
C ARG A 147 22.58 -20.26 -3.87
N THR A 148 23.39 -19.41 -4.48
CA THR A 148 24.61 -18.84 -3.93
C THR A 148 24.22 -17.65 -3.09
N TYR A 149 23.50 -17.90 -1.99
CA TYR A 149 22.91 -16.82 -1.17
C TYR A 149 23.97 -15.85 -0.63
N ASP A 150 25.22 -16.29 -0.47
CA ASP A 150 26.36 -15.44 -0.08
C ASP A 150 26.75 -14.39 -1.14
N GLU A 151 26.40 -14.58 -2.41
CA GLU A 151 26.65 -13.62 -3.50
C GLU A 151 25.60 -12.51 -3.55
N ILE A 152 24.48 -12.68 -2.84
CA ILE A 152 23.39 -11.71 -2.79
C ILE A 152 23.79 -10.56 -1.87
N THR A 153 23.45 -9.33 -2.28
CA THR A 153 23.63 -8.16 -1.41
C THR A 153 22.94 -8.40 -0.06
N PRO A 154 23.64 -8.29 1.09
CA PRO A 154 23.06 -8.59 2.41
C PRO A 154 21.77 -7.82 2.73
N ASP A 155 21.70 -6.55 2.33
CA ASP A 155 20.52 -5.70 2.53
C ASP A 155 19.31 -6.10 1.67
N CYS A 156 19.44 -7.03 0.72
CA CYS A 156 18.34 -7.57 -0.06
C CYS A 156 17.92 -8.97 0.40
N MET A 157 18.60 -9.54 1.41
CA MET A 157 18.40 -10.92 1.86
C MET A 157 17.73 -10.99 3.25
N LEU A 158 16.85 -11.98 3.43
CA LEU A 158 16.26 -12.35 4.71
C LEU A 158 16.12 -13.88 4.80
N ILE A 159 16.36 -14.43 5.99
CA ILE A 159 16.14 -15.83 6.31
C ILE A 159 15.07 -15.97 7.40
N ILE A 160 14.18 -16.96 7.23
CA ILE A 160 13.28 -17.45 8.26
C ILE A 160 13.74 -18.84 8.69
N GLU A 161 13.93 -19.01 9.99
CA GLU A 161 14.45 -20.24 10.60
C GLU A 161 13.77 -20.50 11.97
N ASN A 162 14.12 -21.63 12.60
CA ASN A 162 13.58 -21.99 13.90
C ASN A 162 14.02 -20.99 14.99
N GLU A 163 13.22 -20.87 16.05
CA GLU A 163 13.64 -20.16 17.26
C GLU A 163 14.83 -20.82 17.95
N ASP A 164 14.90 -22.14 17.90
CA ASP A 164 15.98 -22.93 18.50
C ASP A 164 17.30 -22.78 17.70
N PRO A 165 18.38 -22.29 18.34
CA PRO A 165 19.69 -22.11 17.73
C PRO A 165 20.30 -23.34 17.08
N GLU A 166 19.95 -24.55 17.53
CA GLU A 166 20.48 -25.79 16.97
C GLU A 166 20.12 -25.99 15.49
N TYR A 167 19.04 -25.36 15.03
CA TYR A 167 18.52 -25.47 13.67
C TYR A 167 18.80 -24.23 12.81
N TRP A 168 19.68 -23.33 13.26
CA TRP A 168 20.04 -22.14 12.49
C TRP A 168 20.97 -22.48 11.33
N ALA A 169 20.93 -21.67 10.27
CA ALA A 169 21.88 -21.77 9.16
C ALA A 169 23.27 -21.21 9.50
N ALA A 170 23.52 -20.86 10.77
CA ALA A 170 24.77 -20.28 11.24
C ALA A 170 25.96 -21.21 10.90
N GLY A 171 27.01 -20.64 10.31
CA GLY A 171 28.19 -21.39 9.87
C GLY A 171 28.07 -22.07 8.50
N LYS A 172 26.86 -22.18 7.91
CA LYS A 172 26.68 -22.67 6.53
C LYS A 172 26.94 -21.58 5.48
N TYR A 173 26.71 -20.33 5.84
CA TYR A 173 26.84 -19.17 4.95
C TYR A 173 27.75 -18.12 5.56
N LYS A 174 28.62 -17.52 4.74
CA LYS A 174 29.59 -16.49 5.19
C LYS A 174 28.89 -15.21 5.62
N ASN A 175 27.83 -14.83 4.92
CA ASN A 175 27.09 -13.60 5.13
C ASN A 175 25.89 -13.76 6.08
N TYR A 176 25.74 -14.92 6.73
CA TYR A 176 24.62 -15.21 7.63
C TYR A 176 24.35 -14.07 8.62
N GLU A 177 25.35 -13.64 9.39
CA GLU A 177 25.23 -12.57 10.40
C GLU A 177 24.84 -11.19 9.81
N SER A 178 25.10 -10.98 8.53
CA SER A 178 24.78 -9.72 7.85
C SER A 178 23.36 -9.69 7.28
N TRP A 179 22.70 -10.85 7.19
CA TRP A 179 21.35 -10.97 6.68
C TRP A 179 20.31 -10.55 7.72
N ARG A 180 19.06 -10.44 7.27
CA ARG A 180 17.93 -10.23 8.19
C ARG A 180 17.38 -11.58 8.62
N HIS A 181 16.97 -11.67 9.89
CA HIS A 181 16.45 -12.91 10.46
C HIS A 181 15.04 -12.71 10.99
N ILE A 182 14.17 -13.69 10.74
CA ILE A 182 12.91 -13.88 11.45
C ILE A 182 12.93 -15.30 12.01
N ARG A 183 12.57 -15.43 13.28
CA ARG A 183 12.49 -16.73 13.94
C ARG A 183 11.03 -17.11 14.16
N VAL A 184 10.72 -18.38 13.90
CA VAL A 184 9.36 -18.93 13.91
C VAL A 184 9.40 -20.25 14.70
N LYS A 185 8.54 -20.34 15.72
CA LYS A 185 8.42 -21.54 16.54
C LYS A 185 7.92 -22.73 15.71
N GLY A 186 8.55 -23.89 15.88
CA GLY A 186 8.15 -25.14 15.20
C GLY A 186 8.56 -25.21 13.72
N PHE A 187 9.32 -24.24 13.21
CA PHE A 187 9.76 -24.21 11.82
C PHE A 187 10.90 -25.22 11.57
N SER A 188 10.78 -26.02 10.51
CA SER A 188 11.82 -26.99 10.12
C SER A 188 12.40 -26.63 8.76
N GLY A 189 13.73 -26.49 8.69
CA GLY A 189 14.48 -25.99 7.54
C GLY A 189 14.60 -24.47 7.51
N HIS A 190 14.92 -23.93 6.34
CA HIS A 190 15.20 -22.51 6.12
C HIS A 190 14.37 -21.98 4.97
N MET A 191 13.83 -20.78 5.15
CA MET A 191 13.17 -20.05 4.09
C MET A 191 13.94 -18.79 3.77
N PHE A 192 14.40 -18.69 2.53
CA PHE A 192 15.21 -17.59 2.04
C PHE A 192 14.30 -16.62 1.29
N PHE A 193 14.48 -15.32 1.52
CA PHE A 193 13.73 -14.25 0.89
C PHE A 193 14.67 -13.25 0.22
N LEU A 194 14.44 -12.98 -1.05
CA LEU A 194 15.05 -11.91 -1.81
C LEU A 194 14.06 -10.75 -1.98
N HIS A 195 14.49 -9.55 -1.62
CA HIS A 195 13.75 -8.32 -1.86
C HIS A 195 14.22 -7.62 -3.13
N ILE A 196 13.29 -7.42 -4.07
CA ILE A 196 13.51 -6.65 -5.30
C ILE A 196 13.15 -5.19 -5.02
N GLU A 197 14.17 -4.33 -4.95
CA GLU A 197 14.00 -2.95 -4.46
C GLU A 197 13.18 -2.06 -5.40
N SER A 198 13.29 -2.25 -6.72
CA SER A 198 12.60 -1.43 -7.71
C SER A 198 11.09 -1.62 -7.71
N THR A 199 10.60 -2.82 -7.34
CA THR A 199 9.17 -3.16 -7.35
C THR A 199 8.61 -3.39 -5.94
N GLY A 200 9.46 -3.58 -4.94
CA GLY A 200 9.05 -4.00 -3.60
C GLY A 200 8.49 -5.42 -3.56
N SER A 201 8.81 -6.26 -4.55
CA SER A 201 8.38 -7.66 -4.60
C SER A 201 9.30 -8.54 -3.75
N LEU A 202 8.76 -9.61 -3.19
CA LEU A 202 9.51 -10.62 -2.45
C LEU A 202 9.50 -11.93 -3.22
N ILE A 203 10.67 -12.54 -3.37
CA ILE A 203 10.82 -13.90 -3.90
C ILE A 203 11.32 -14.77 -2.77
N PHE A 204 10.79 -15.98 -2.63
CA PHE A 204 11.21 -16.90 -1.59
C PHE A 204 11.49 -18.31 -2.10
N THR A 205 12.37 -19.02 -1.41
CA THR A 205 12.63 -20.46 -1.56
C THR A 205 12.61 -21.10 -0.19
N TYR A 206 12.23 -22.37 -0.12
CA TYR A 206 12.13 -23.12 1.14
C TYR A 206 12.88 -24.44 1.02
N ASP A 207 13.82 -24.74 1.92
CA ASP A 207 14.63 -25.98 1.85
C ASP A 207 14.23 -27.07 2.86
N GLY A 208 13.16 -26.86 3.62
CA GLY A 208 12.73 -27.79 4.67
C GLY A 208 11.71 -28.84 4.23
N SER A 209 11.30 -29.66 5.20
CA SER A 209 10.42 -30.81 5.01
C SER A 209 8.97 -30.59 5.48
N LEU A 210 8.66 -29.44 6.07
CA LEU A 210 7.33 -29.13 6.59
C LEU A 210 6.37 -28.82 5.42
N ALA A 211 5.16 -29.38 5.48
CA ALA A 211 4.13 -29.09 4.50
C ALA A 211 3.62 -27.65 4.69
N LEU A 212 4.08 -26.77 3.80
CA LEU A 212 3.72 -25.36 3.78
C LEU A 212 2.80 -25.05 2.61
N TYR A 213 1.89 -24.11 2.84
CA TYR A 213 0.87 -23.69 1.90
C TYR A 213 0.93 -22.18 1.71
N PHE A 214 0.79 -21.73 0.47
CA PHE A 214 0.61 -20.32 0.13
C PHE A 214 -0.47 -20.22 -0.96
N LYS A 215 -1.40 -19.26 -0.85
CA LYS A 215 -2.57 -19.16 -1.76
C LYS A 215 -3.31 -20.50 -1.95
N SER A 216 -3.46 -21.27 -0.88
CA SER A 216 -4.10 -22.60 -0.89
C SER A 216 -3.40 -23.65 -1.78
N ARG A 217 -2.10 -23.47 -2.07
CA ARG A 217 -1.27 -24.42 -2.84
C ARG A 217 -0.04 -24.83 -2.06
N ASP A 218 0.42 -26.05 -2.29
CA ASP A 218 1.63 -26.58 -1.67
C ASP A 218 2.89 -25.84 -2.15
N ILE A 219 3.78 -25.55 -1.20
CA ILE A 219 5.11 -25.03 -1.47
C ILE A 219 6.03 -26.23 -1.72
N ILE A 220 6.61 -26.28 -2.91
CA ILE A 220 7.59 -27.30 -3.28
C ILE A 220 8.96 -26.81 -2.81
N ALA A 221 9.66 -27.67 -2.06
CA ALA A 221 10.99 -27.35 -1.57
C ALA A 221 11.93 -26.96 -2.72
N CYS A 222 12.81 -26.01 -2.45
CA CYS A 222 13.86 -25.50 -3.31
C CYS A 222 13.38 -24.83 -4.61
N ARG A 223 12.06 -24.61 -4.77
CA ARG A 223 11.49 -23.86 -5.88
C ARG A 223 11.29 -22.39 -5.48
N PRO A 224 11.64 -21.43 -6.36
CA PRO A 224 11.37 -20.01 -6.11
C PRO A 224 9.89 -19.68 -6.34
N TYR A 225 9.34 -18.83 -5.48
CA TYR A 225 7.97 -18.34 -5.54
C TYR A 225 7.92 -16.84 -5.29
N ILE A 226 7.01 -16.14 -5.97
CA ILE A 226 6.74 -14.72 -5.71
C ILE A 226 5.69 -14.62 -4.61
N LEU A 227 6.00 -13.88 -3.55
CA LEU A 227 5.06 -13.57 -2.47
C LEU A 227 4.44 -12.19 -2.72
N ASP A 228 3.16 -12.18 -3.08
CA ASP A 228 2.42 -10.94 -3.30
C ASP A 228 1.96 -10.30 -1.99
N ARG A 229 1.61 -9.01 -2.06
CA ARG A 229 1.07 -8.25 -0.93
C ARG A 229 -0.23 -8.91 -0.43
N GLY A 230 -0.36 -9.04 0.89
CA GLY A 230 -1.52 -9.65 1.54
C GLY A 230 -1.55 -11.18 1.48
N VAL A 231 -0.56 -11.83 0.86
CA VAL A 231 -0.43 -13.29 0.91
C VAL A 231 0.31 -13.70 2.19
N ASN A 232 -0.13 -14.81 2.78
CA ASN A 232 0.51 -15.44 3.92
C ASN A 232 0.99 -16.86 3.57
N ILE A 233 1.94 -17.33 4.35
CA ILE A 233 2.46 -18.69 4.30
C ILE A 233 2.00 -19.39 5.58
N LYS A 234 1.32 -20.54 5.41
CA LYS A 234 0.75 -21.33 6.51
C LYS A 234 1.38 -22.72 6.52
N GLY A 235 1.45 -23.33 7.69
CA GLY A 235 1.92 -24.70 7.86
C GLY A 235 1.34 -25.32 9.13
N GLN A 236 1.33 -26.64 9.21
CA GLN A 236 0.91 -27.31 10.45
C GLN A 236 1.95 -27.07 11.55
N GLY A 237 1.50 -26.62 12.72
CA GLY A 237 2.36 -26.46 13.90
C GLY A 237 3.28 -25.23 13.89
N ILE A 238 3.14 -24.32 12.91
CA ILE A 238 3.87 -23.04 12.86
C ILE A 238 2.90 -21.87 12.93
N GLU A 239 3.38 -20.72 13.41
CA GLU A 239 2.65 -19.46 13.26
C GLU A 239 2.58 -19.04 11.79
N THR A 240 1.48 -18.38 11.41
CA THR A 240 1.31 -17.86 10.04
C THR A 240 2.35 -16.77 9.75
N ILE A 241 3.03 -16.89 8.61
CA ILE A 241 4.05 -15.92 8.19
C ILE A 241 3.43 -14.96 7.17
N TYR A 242 3.32 -13.69 7.55
CA TYR A 242 2.71 -12.65 6.72
C TYR A 242 3.72 -11.90 5.84
N PHE A 243 3.33 -11.55 4.62
CA PHE A 243 4.10 -10.67 3.73
C PHE A 243 4.55 -9.38 4.46
N SER A 244 3.65 -8.73 5.19
CA SER A 244 3.91 -7.48 5.89
C SER A 244 5.03 -7.60 6.93
N ARG A 245 5.08 -8.72 7.66
CA ARG A 245 6.12 -9.03 8.66
C ARG A 245 7.50 -9.14 8.00
N ILE A 246 7.57 -9.79 6.85
CA ILE A 246 8.82 -9.97 6.09
C ILE A 246 9.25 -8.62 5.48
N PHE A 247 8.33 -7.96 4.77
CA PHE A 247 8.62 -6.73 4.05
C PHE A 247 9.11 -5.62 4.99
N LYS A 248 8.50 -5.46 6.17
CA LYS A 248 8.93 -4.48 7.19
C LYS A 248 10.40 -4.60 7.58
N LYS A 249 10.96 -5.82 7.62
CA LYS A 249 12.38 -6.02 7.93
C LYS A 249 13.28 -5.39 6.86
N PHE A 250 12.89 -5.43 5.59
CA PHE A 250 13.63 -4.78 4.51
C PHE A 250 13.55 -3.25 4.56
N VAL A 251 12.37 -2.71 4.88
CA VAL A 251 12.15 -1.27 4.84
C VAL A 251 12.65 -0.56 6.11
N SER A 252 12.64 -1.22 7.27
CA SER A 252 12.98 -0.61 8.57
C SER A 252 14.33 0.13 8.66
N ARG A 253 15.34 -0.24 7.86
CA ARG A 253 16.65 0.45 7.82
C ARG A 253 16.64 1.76 7.02
N LYS A 254 15.63 2.00 6.17
CA LYS A 254 15.52 3.24 5.38
C LYS A 254 14.96 4.41 6.19
N PHE A 255 14.44 4.16 7.39
CA PHE A 255 13.84 5.19 8.22
C PHE A 255 14.91 5.77 9.16
N PRO A 256 15.28 7.06 9.01
CA PRO A 256 16.32 7.66 9.85
C PRO A 256 15.93 7.63 11.33
N GLU A 257 14.64 7.76 11.64
CA GLU A 257 14.13 7.70 13.00
C GLU A 257 12.80 6.93 13.06
N LYS A 258 12.74 5.93 13.95
CA LYS A 258 11.56 5.09 14.15
C LYS A 258 10.55 5.82 15.04
N ILE A 259 9.28 5.79 14.63
CA ILE A 259 8.18 6.31 15.46
C ILE A 259 7.57 5.14 16.23
N VAL A 260 7.32 5.34 17.53
CA VAL A 260 6.62 4.42 18.41
C VAL A 260 5.50 5.19 19.08
N PHE A 261 4.26 4.82 18.76
CA PHE A 261 3.06 5.41 19.30
C PHE A 261 2.41 4.45 20.29
N GLU A 262 2.27 4.89 21.53
CA GLU A 262 1.80 4.08 22.65
C GLU A 262 0.64 4.74 23.36
N GLY A 263 -0.40 3.96 23.67
CA GLY A 263 -1.49 4.34 24.55
C GLY A 263 -1.48 3.47 25.79
N HIS A 264 -1.40 4.10 26.96
CA HIS A 264 -1.35 3.44 28.27
C HIS A 264 -2.62 3.78 29.03
N ASP A 265 -3.44 2.75 29.31
CA ASP A 265 -4.71 2.82 30.03
C ASP A 265 -5.69 3.88 29.50
N ILE A 266 -5.73 4.04 28.17
CA ILE A 266 -6.52 5.09 27.50
C ILE A 266 -8.00 4.79 27.69
N GLU A 267 -8.69 5.67 28.40
CA GLU A 267 -10.15 5.65 28.53
C GLU A 267 -10.68 7.07 28.34
N PHE A 268 -11.83 7.19 27.69
CA PHE A 268 -12.54 8.44 27.55
C PHE A 268 -14.02 8.20 27.79
N LEU A 269 -14.62 9.03 28.63
CA LEU A 269 -16.04 8.97 28.95
C LEU A 269 -16.66 10.34 28.69
N PHE A 270 -17.84 10.36 28.05
CA PHE A 270 -18.59 11.59 27.90
C PHE A 270 -19.11 12.08 29.26
N LYS A 271 -19.26 13.40 29.42
CA LYS A 271 -19.79 13.97 30.66
C LYS A 271 -21.15 13.36 30.99
N ASN A 272 -21.31 12.87 32.21
CA ASN A 272 -22.53 12.24 32.72
C ASN A 272 -23.00 11.01 31.92
N SER A 273 -22.07 10.27 31.31
CA SER A 273 -22.40 9.04 30.58
C SER A 273 -21.31 7.99 30.74
N ASP A 274 -21.73 6.72 30.83
CA ASP A 274 -20.82 5.57 30.74
C ASP A 274 -20.39 5.25 29.29
N ASN A 275 -20.89 6.03 28.33
CA ASN A 275 -20.50 5.91 26.93
C ASN A 275 -19.20 6.67 26.65
N GLY A 276 -18.40 6.13 25.73
CA GLY A 276 -17.15 6.76 25.32
C GLY A 276 -16.25 5.76 24.60
N VAL A 277 -14.96 5.77 24.92
CA VAL A 277 -13.97 4.78 24.50
C VAL A 277 -13.48 4.08 25.76
N GLN A 278 -13.67 2.76 25.81
CA GLN A 278 -13.33 1.94 26.97
C GLN A 278 -11.82 1.75 27.07
N LYS A 279 -11.34 1.43 28.27
CA LYS A 279 -9.90 1.27 28.54
C LYS A 279 -9.19 0.41 27.49
N MET A 280 -8.11 0.93 26.91
CA MET A 280 -7.28 0.18 25.96
C MET A 280 -5.80 0.50 26.12
N ASN A 281 -4.97 -0.49 25.80
CA ASN A 281 -3.52 -0.35 25.67
C ASN A 281 -3.11 -0.67 24.25
N PHE A 282 -2.15 0.06 23.70
CA PHE A 282 -1.57 -0.30 22.42
C PHE A 282 -0.14 0.20 22.28
N ARG A 283 0.60 -0.45 21.40
CA ARG A 283 1.94 -0.02 20.96
C ARG A 283 2.05 -0.31 19.47
N ILE A 284 2.23 0.74 18.68
CA ILE A 284 2.32 0.65 17.21
C ILE A 284 3.54 1.43 16.73
N GLU A 285 4.24 0.89 15.76
CA GLU A 285 5.47 1.46 15.23
C GLU A 285 5.25 2.09 13.85
N SER A 286 6.15 2.99 13.43
CA SER A 286 6.26 3.48 12.05
C SER A 286 6.30 2.32 11.06
N GLY A 287 5.78 2.53 9.85
CA GLY A 287 5.70 1.46 8.84
C GLY A 287 4.41 0.67 8.86
N ASN A 288 3.45 1.04 9.70
CA ASN A 288 2.14 0.39 9.77
C ASN A 288 1.05 1.29 9.17
N LEU A 289 0.25 0.72 8.27
CA LEU A 289 -1.06 1.22 7.91
C LEU A 289 -2.12 0.51 8.78
N VAL A 290 -2.74 1.24 9.69
CA VAL A 290 -3.71 0.74 10.67
C VAL A 290 -5.12 1.09 10.22
N GLY A 291 -5.94 0.07 9.98
CA GLY A 291 -7.35 0.24 9.66
C GLY A 291 -8.21 0.25 10.91
N LEU A 292 -9.17 1.17 10.99
CA LEU A 292 -10.15 1.24 12.06
C LEU A 292 -11.55 0.92 11.48
N MET A 293 -12.14 -0.16 11.95
CA MET A 293 -13.45 -0.67 11.50
C MET A 293 -14.44 -0.79 12.66
N GLY A 294 -15.72 -0.89 12.33
CA GLY A 294 -16.81 -1.04 13.29
C GLY A 294 -18.11 -0.46 12.75
N GLY A 295 -19.24 -0.84 13.35
CA GLY A 295 -20.56 -0.33 12.98
C GLY A 295 -20.69 1.19 13.07
N SER A 296 -21.78 1.76 12.54
CA SER A 296 -22.02 3.19 12.68
C SER A 296 -22.25 3.58 14.15
N GLY A 297 -21.71 4.73 14.58
CA GLY A 297 -21.90 5.25 15.94
C GLY A 297 -21.16 4.52 17.07
N VAL A 298 -20.26 3.57 16.78
CA VAL A 298 -19.50 2.84 17.81
C VAL A 298 -18.35 3.64 18.46
N GLY A 299 -18.06 4.84 17.96
CA GLY A 299 -17.01 5.72 18.50
C GLY A 299 -15.73 5.82 17.68
N LYS A 300 -15.72 5.40 16.40
CA LYS A 300 -14.56 5.47 15.49
C LYS A 300 -13.93 6.87 15.39
N THR A 301 -14.74 7.90 15.10
CA THR A 301 -14.25 9.29 15.04
C THR A 301 -13.82 9.79 16.44
N THR A 302 -14.47 9.32 17.51
CA THR A 302 -14.08 9.67 18.90
C THR A 302 -12.70 9.14 19.25
N ILE A 303 -12.41 7.86 18.95
CA ILE A 303 -11.07 7.30 19.16
C ILE A 303 -10.04 7.99 18.28
N LEU A 304 -10.34 8.29 17.02
CA LEU A 304 -9.42 9.03 16.15
C LEU A 304 -9.11 10.44 16.69
N ASN A 305 -10.10 11.12 17.27
CA ASN A 305 -9.93 12.42 17.94
C ASN A 305 -9.10 12.33 19.23
N LEU A 306 -9.15 11.22 19.95
CA LEU A 306 -8.26 10.95 21.09
C LEU A 306 -6.82 10.76 20.61
N LEU A 307 -6.61 9.91 19.59
CA LEU A 307 -5.27 9.53 19.13
C LEU A 307 -4.47 10.71 18.57
N HIS A 308 -5.10 11.64 17.85
CA HIS A 308 -4.40 12.84 17.34
C HIS A 308 -4.36 14.00 18.35
N GLY A 309 -4.85 13.80 19.57
CA GLY A 309 -4.70 14.74 20.68
C GLY A 309 -5.73 15.88 20.74
N LYS A 310 -6.79 15.87 19.90
CA LYS A 310 -7.87 16.86 19.96
C LYS A 310 -8.75 16.70 21.19
N ILE A 311 -8.96 15.47 21.63
CA ILE A 311 -9.66 15.15 22.89
C ILE A 311 -8.63 14.58 23.86
N LYS A 312 -8.65 15.05 25.11
CA LYS A 312 -7.83 14.49 26.18
C LYS A 312 -8.52 13.26 26.79
N PRO A 313 -7.81 12.14 27.00
CA PRO A 313 -8.41 10.99 27.67
C PRO A 313 -8.80 11.33 29.12
N THR A 314 -9.85 10.67 29.61
CA THR A 314 -10.29 10.76 31.01
C THR A 314 -9.28 10.08 31.93
N THR A 315 -8.76 8.92 31.52
CA THR A 315 -7.64 8.24 32.19
C THR A 315 -6.61 7.78 31.18
N GLY A 316 -5.35 7.63 31.65
CA GLY A 316 -4.26 7.17 30.82
C GLY A 316 -3.57 8.28 30.01
N ASN A 317 -2.56 7.88 29.25
CA ASN A 317 -1.67 8.80 28.52
C ASN A 317 -1.26 8.23 27.16
N LEU A 318 -1.20 9.10 26.17
CA LEU A 318 -0.73 8.80 24.81
C LEU A 318 0.68 9.36 24.63
N TYR A 319 1.58 8.53 24.09
CA TYR A 319 2.99 8.86 23.91
C TYR A 319 3.44 8.63 22.47
N ILE A 320 4.18 9.57 21.92
CA ILE A 320 4.98 9.39 20.70
C ILE A 320 6.45 9.45 21.10
N ASN A 321 7.21 8.37 20.89
CA ASN A 321 8.64 8.28 21.23
C ASN A 321 8.95 8.70 22.68
N GLY A 322 8.05 8.36 23.62
CA GLY A 322 8.17 8.72 25.03
C GLY A 322 7.68 10.13 25.42
N TYR A 323 7.31 10.97 24.45
CA TYR A 323 6.73 12.29 24.68
C TYR A 323 5.21 12.21 24.74
N ASP A 324 4.63 12.75 25.81
CA ASP A 324 3.17 12.77 25.97
C ASP A 324 2.53 13.81 25.04
N ILE A 325 1.49 13.41 24.30
CA ILE A 325 0.91 14.24 23.23
C ILE A 325 0.22 15.52 23.73
N HIS A 326 -0.20 15.56 25.00
CA HIS A 326 -0.94 16.69 25.56
C HIS A 326 -0.05 17.61 26.39
N SER A 327 0.84 17.04 27.21
CA SER A 327 1.72 17.81 28.09
C SER A 327 3.01 18.26 27.40
N GLU A 328 3.42 17.61 26.31
CA GLU A 328 4.62 17.96 25.53
C GLU A 328 4.27 18.26 24.06
N SER A 329 3.08 18.82 23.80
CA SER A 329 2.56 19.11 22.45
C SER A 329 3.48 19.97 21.60
N ASP A 330 4.20 20.93 22.22
CA ASP A 330 5.11 21.83 21.51
C ASP A 330 6.27 21.08 20.84
N LYS A 331 6.74 19.98 21.45
CA LYS A 331 7.82 19.14 20.90
C LYS A 331 7.34 18.23 19.77
N LEU A 332 6.03 18.00 19.69
CA LEU A 332 5.37 17.13 18.70
C LEU A 332 4.67 17.95 17.61
N SER A 333 4.81 19.27 17.62
CA SER A 333 4.24 20.17 16.62
C SER A 333 4.73 19.79 15.22
N GLY A 334 3.78 19.61 14.29
CA GLY A 334 4.06 19.19 12.91
C GLY A 334 4.33 17.70 12.72
N LEU A 335 4.44 16.91 13.79
CA LEU A 335 4.63 15.45 13.69
C LEU A 335 3.31 14.71 13.46
N ILE A 336 2.21 15.23 14.00
CA ILE A 336 0.86 14.67 13.88
C ILE A 336 0.11 15.40 12.77
N GLY A 337 -0.33 14.67 11.76
CA GLY A 337 -1.21 15.16 10.70
C GLY A 337 -2.61 14.54 10.81
N TYR A 338 -3.64 15.32 10.51
CA TYR A 338 -5.03 14.88 10.50
C TYR A 338 -5.76 15.32 9.23
N VAL A 339 -6.31 14.36 8.50
CA VAL A 339 -7.14 14.59 7.31
C VAL A 339 -8.60 14.29 7.67
N PRO A 340 -9.47 15.30 7.74
CA PRO A 340 -10.89 15.10 8.01
C PRO A 340 -11.63 14.40 6.87
N GLN A 341 -12.84 13.91 7.17
CA GLN A 341 -13.75 13.33 6.20
C GLN A 341 -14.12 14.35 5.12
N ASP A 342 -14.53 15.55 5.54
CA ASP A 342 -14.85 16.67 4.66
C ASP A 342 -13.59 17.26 4.01
N ASP A 343 -13.70 17.65 2.74
CA ASP A 343 -12.58 18.25 2.01
C ASP A 343 -12.35 19.71 2.41
N MET A 344 -11.13 20.05 2.84
CA MET A 344 -10.75 21.42 3.22
C MET A 344 -10.24 22.26 2.03
N LEU A 345 -10.76 21.99 0.83
CA LEU A 345 -10.32 22.62 -0.41
C LEU A 345 -11.07 23.93 -0.65
N ILE A 346 -10.38 24.91 -1.24
CA ILE A 346 -11.00 26.14 -1.73
C ILE A 346 -11.38 25.90 -3.19
N GLU A 347 -12.68 25.87 -3.44
CA GLU A 347 -13.28 25.38 -4.69
C GLU A 347 -12.98 26.28 -5.89
N GLU A 348 -12.85 27.59 -5.68
CA GLU A 348 -12.60 28.55 -6.75
C GLU A 348 -11.13 28.57 -7.21
N LEU A 349 -10.22 28.02 -6.39
CA LEU A 349 -8.80 27.97 -6.68
C LEU A 349 -8.44 26.73 -7.51
N THR A 350 -7.30 26.79 -8.20
CA THR A 350 -6.73 25.63 -8.89
C THR A 350 -6.15 24.60 -7.93
N VAL A 351 -5.90 23.39 -8.44
CA VAL A 351 -5.17 22.33 -7.73
C VAL A 351 -3.81 22.85 -7.25
N TYR A 352 -3.06 23.54 -8.12
CA TYR A 352 -1.78 24.16 -7.78
C TYR A 352 -1.93 25.25 -6.73
N GLU A 353 -2.90 26.14 -6.87
CA GLU A 353 -3.09 27.27 -5.94
C GLU A 353 -3.45 26.79 -4.53
N ASN A 354 -4.33 25.79 -4.40
CA ASN A 354 -4.65 25.18 -3.11
C ASN A 354 -3.38 24.68 -2.41
N MET A 355 -2.54 23.96 -3.15
CA MET A 355 -1.29 23.41 -2.62
C MET A 355 -0.26 24.51 -2.32
N TYR A 356 -0.10 25.50 -3.21
CA TYR A 356 0.83 26.61 -3.04
C TYR A 356 0.49 27.48 -1.82
N PHE A 357 -0.78 27.84 -1.63
CA PHE A 357 -1.17 28.63 -0.45
C PHE A 357 -1.04 27.83 0.84
N ASN A 358 -1.24 26.50 0.81
CA ASN A 358 -0.94 25.64 1.95
C ASN A 358 0.58 25.59 2.24
N ALA A 359 1.42 25.39 1.23
CA ALA A 359 2.88 25.40 1.35
C ALA A 359 3.39 26.70 1.98
N ARG A 360 2.90 27.86 1.51
CA ARG A 360 3.22 29.19 2.04
C ARG A 360 2.92 29.35 3.52
N LEU A 361 1.93 28.61 4.04
CA LEU A 361 1.53 28.65 5.45
C LEU A 361 2.25 27.58 6.31
N CYS A 362 2.93 26.63 5.68
CA CYS A 362 3.65 25.54 6.35
C CYS A 362 5.17 25.76 6.37
N PHE A 363 5.72 26.55 5.44
CA PHE A 363 7.16 26.72 5.24
C PHE A 363 7.56 28.20 5.23
N GLY A 364 7.62 28.81 6.41
CA GLY A 364 7.98 30.23 6.58
C GLY A 364 9.37 30.62 6.08
N ASP A 365 10.32 29.67 6.09
CA ASP A 365 11.72 29.92 5.72
C ASP A 365 12.02 29.65 4.25
N TYR A 366 11.04 29.18 3.48
CA TYR A 366 11.25 28.80 2.08
C TYR A 366 11.06 30.02 1.16
N ASN A 367 11.94 30.16 0.17
CA ASN A 367 11.77 31.12 -0.90
C ASN A 367 10.76 30.62 -1.96
N GLU A 368 10.37 31.48 -2.91
CA GLU A 368 9.39 31.14 -3.94
C GLU A 368 9.80 29.94 -4.80
N GLU A 369 11.09 29.80 -5.13
CA GLU A 369 11.59 28.69 -5.94
C GLU A 369 11.48 27.36 -5.18
N GLN A 370 11.88 27.34 -3.90
CA GLN A 370 11.77 26.18 -3.02
C GLN A 370 10.31 25.77 -2.83
N LEU A 371 9.41 26.73 -2.64
CA LEU A 371 7.97 26.47 -2.53
C LEU A 371 7.41 25.86 -3.80
N ASN A 372 7.68 26.46 -4.97
CA ASN A 372 7.19 25.94 -6.25
C ASN A 372 7.71 24.52 -6.50
N LYS A 373 9.00 24.26 -6.26
CA LYS A 373 9.59 22.92 -6.36
C LYS A 373 8.93 21.92 -5.41
N THR A 374 8.64 22.33 -4.18
CA THR A 374 7.97 21.47 -3.18
C THR A 374 6.55 21.14 -3.60
N VAL A 375 5.80 22.12 -4.11
CA VAL A 375 4.43 21.94 -4.62
C VAL A 375 4.42 21.03 -5.83
N GLU A 376 5.29 21.26 -6.82
CA GLU A 376 5.37 20.43 -8.03
C GLU A 376 5.79 19.01 -7.71
N LYS A 377 6.73 18.81 -6.79
CA LYS A 377 7.09 17.47 -6.30
C LYS A 377 5.86 16.78 -5.68
N MET A 378 5.15 17.44 -4.79
CA MET A 378 3.95 16.87 -4.15
C MET A 378 2.84 16.55 -5.17
N LEU A 379 2.63 17.41 -6.16
CA LEU A 379 1.64 17.15 -7.22
C LEU A 379 2.02 15.95 -8.10
N ASN A 380 3.31 15.72 -8.35
CA ASN A 380 3.79 14.52 -9.02
C ASN A 380 3.60 13.27 -8.13
N ASP A 381 3.95 13.35 -6.85
CA ASP A 381 3.80 12.24 -5.89
C ASP A 381 2.32 11.82 -5.71
N LEU A 382 1.39 12.77 -5.87
CA LEU A 382 -0.06 12.55 -5.80
C LEU A 382 -0.70 12.18 -7.14
N ASP A 383 0.06 12.18 -8.25
CA ASP A 383 -0.45 11.97 -9.60
C ASP A 383 -1.58 12.97 -9.96
N LEU A 384 -1.28 14.26 -9.73
CA LEU A 384 -2.16 15.42 -9.98
C LEU A 384 -1.50 16.50 -10.85
N MET A 385 -0.29 16.27 -11.36
CA MET A 385 0.47 17.27 -12.12
C MET A 385 -0.23 17.70 -13.41
N GLU A 386 -0.88 16.77 -14.12
CA GLU A 386 -1.61 17.06 -15.37
C GLU A 386 -2.82 17.98 -15.16
N ILE A 387 -3.39 17.98 -13.95
CA ILE A 387 -4.56 18.78 -13.60
C ILE A 387 -4.21 20.02 -12.75
N ARG A 388 -2.93 20.38 -12.64
CA ARG A 388 -2.44 21.43 -11.73
C ARG A 388 -3.17 22.78 -11.91
N ASP A 389 -3.52 23.12 -13.15
CA ASP A 389 -4.14 24.41 -13.51
C ASP A 389 -5.67 24.33 -13.59
N LEU A 390 -6.26 23.15 -13.36
CA LEU A 390 -7.70 23.01 -13.27
C LEU A 390 -8.20 23.56 -11.92
N GLN A 391 -9.28 24.34 -11.98
CA GLN A 391 -10.04 24.71 -10.79
C GLN A 391 -10.63 23.47 -10.14
N VAL A 392 -10.66 23.44 -8.81
CA VAL A 392 -11.24 22.31 -8.05
C VAL A 392 -12.75 22.21 -8.32
N GLY A 393 -13.44 23.35 -8.29
CA GLY A 393 -14.89 23.42 -8.48
C GLY A 393 -15.70 22.96 -7.27
N ASP A 394 -16.98 23.31 -7.28
CA ASP A 394 -17.95 22.92 -6.26
C ASP A 394 -18.62 21.58 -6.59
N VAL A 395 -19.50 21.10 -5.70
CA VAL A 395 -20.19 19.81 -5.87
C VAL A 395 -21.09 19.79 -7.12
N LEU A 396 -21.58 20.95 -7.55
CA LEU A 396 -22.50 21.09 -8.69
C LEU A 396 -21.76 21.28 -10.03
N ASN A 397 -20.58 21.90 -10.03
CA ASN A 397 -19.69 22.12 -11.17
C ASN A 397 -18.36 21.40 -10.97
N LYS A 398 -18.41 20.08 -10.82
CA LYS A 398 -17.22 19.24 -10.62
C LYS A 398 -16.27 19.35 -11.82
N LYS A 399 -15.09 19.91 -11.57
CA LYS A 399 -14.00 20.00 -12.56
C LYS A 399 -12.90 18.96 -12.35
N VAL A 400 -12.75 18.48 -11.11
CA VAL A 400 -11.87 17.36 -10.73
C VAL A 400 -12.70 16.16 -10.27
N SER A 401 -12.19 14.95 -10.49
CA SER A 401 -12.86 13.73 -10.03
C SER A 401 -12.85 13.63 -8.49
N GLY A 402 -13.77 12.84 -7.91
CA GLY A 402 -13.80 12.63 -6.46
C GLY A 402 -12.48 12.07 -5.91
N GLY A 403 -11.88 11.10 -6.61
CA GLY A 403 -10.57 10.54 -6.23
C GLY A 403 -9.44 11.55 -6.32
N GLN A 404 -9.41 12.39 -7.37
CA GLN A 404 -8.44 13.49 -7.50
C GLN A 404 -8.61 14.52 -6.37
N ARG A 405 -9.85 14.89 -6.05
CA ARG A 405 -10.19 15.81 -4.96
C ARG A 405 -9.71 15.28 -3.61
N LYS A 406 -9.96 13.99 -3.31
CA LYS A 406 -9.53 13.38 -2.05
C LYS A 406 -8.00 13.24 -1.96
N ARG A 407 -7.32 12.89 -3.05
CA ARG A 407 -5.84 12.88 -3.11
C ARG A 407 -5.27 14.28 -2.86
N LEU A 408 -5.87 15.33 -3.42
CA LEU A 408 -5.47 16.71 -3.18
C LEU A 408 -5.66 17.09 -1.70
N ASN A 409 -6.80 16.76 -1.11
CA ASN A 409 -7.11 17.03 0.30
C ASN A 409 -6.10 16.33 1.24
N ILE A 410 -5.78 15.05 0.99
CA ILE A 410 -4.71 14.33 1.71
C ILE A 410 -3.36 15.01 1.49
N GLY A 411 -3.08 15.44 0.27
CA GLY A 411 -1.87 16.15 -0.13
C GLY A 411 -1.59 17.43 0.68
N LEU A 412 -2.64 18.18 1.04
CA LEU A 412 -2.51 19.38 1.88
C LEU A 412 -1.92 19.07 3.26
N GLU A 413 -2.16 17.89 3.81
CA GLU A 413 -1.58 17.48 5.09
C GLU A 413 -0.23 16.79 4.90
N LEU A 414 -0.08 15.97 3.84
CA LEU A 414 1.20 15.34 3.50
C LEU A 414 2.31 16.34 3.20
N MET A 415 1.95 17.55 2.77
CA MET A 415 2.87 18.66 2.58
C MET A 415 3.70 18.97 3.83
N ARG A 416 3.17 18.79 5.04
CA ARG A 416 3.91 19.03 6.29
C ARG A 416 4.90 17.92 6.65
N GLU A 417 4.91 16.83 5.87
CA GLU A 417 5.68 15.62 6.14
C GLU A 417 5.44 15.03 7.56
N PRO A 418 4.17 14.81 7.97
CA PRO A 418 3.87 14.28 9.30
C PRO A 418 4.45 12.88 9.48
N GLY A 419 4.92 12.58 10.69
CA GLY A 419 5.40 11.25 11.07
C GLY A 419 4.26 10.30 11.43
N VAL A 420 3.18 10.83 12.02
CA VAL A 420 1.93 10.10 12.30
C VAL A 420 0.80 10.79 11.57
N LEU A 421 0.10 10.05 10.71
CA LEU A 421 -1.01 10.55 9.90
C LEU A 421 -2.31 9.85 10.28
N PHE A 422 -3.34 10.63 10.58
CA PHE A 422 -4.70 10.15 10.85
C PHE A 422 -5.62 10.59 9.71
N VAL A 423 -6.36 9.66 9.12
CA VAL A 423 -7.22 9.93 7.96
C VAL A 423 -8.64 9.44 8.23
N ASP A 424 -9.62 10.33 8.19
CA ASP A 424 -11.01 9.98 8.42
C ASP A 424 -11.72 9.65 7.10
N GLU A 425 -12.25 8.43 7.01
CA GLU A 425 -13.00 7.86 5.88
C GLU A 425 -12.49 8.26 4.47
N PRO A 426 -11.24 7.91 4.08
CA PRO A 426 -10.66 8.34 2.81
C PRO A 426 -11.31 7.76 1.56
N THR A 427 -12.07 6.66 1.70
CA THR A 427 -12.70 5.95 0.58
C THR A 427 -14.19 6.28 0.44
N SER A 428 -14.74 7.13 1.31
CA SER A 428 -16.17 7.44 1.30
C SER A 428 -16.56 8.20 0.04
N GLY A 429 -17.63 7.76 -0.62
CA GLY A 429 -18.14 8.38 -1.86
C GLY A 429 -17.26 8.19 -3.10
N LEU A 430 -16.27 7.29 -3.06
CA LEU A 430 -15.39 6.98 -4.19
C LEU A 430 -15.77 5.68 -4.90
N SER A 431 -15.35 5.55 -6.17
CA SER A 431 -15.37 4.27 -6.87
C SER A 431 -14.36 3.30 -6.25
N SER A 432 -14.49 1.98 -6.51
CA SER A 432 -13.52 0.99 -6.02
C SER A 432 -12.10 1.27 -6.49
N PHE A 433 -11.95 1.69 -7.76
CA PHE A 433 -10.65 2.02 -8.35
C PHE A 433 -10.02 3.28 -7.75
N ASP A 434 -10.82 4.33 -7.53
CA ASP A 434 -10.33 5.55 -6.88
C ASP A 434 -9.97 5.30 -5.40
N SER A 435 -10.77 4.48 -4.72
CA SER A 435 -10.48 4.03 -3.35
C SER A 435 -9.15 3.29 -3.27
N GLU A 436 -8.88 2.39 -4.22
CA GLU A 436 -7.61 1.66 -4.30
C GLU A 436 -6.42 2.60 -4.50
N LYS A 437 -6.54 3.62 -5.36
CA LYS A 437 -5.50 4.65 -5.54
C LYS A 437 -5.23 5.43 -4.27
N VAL A 438 -6.27 5.86 -3.56
CA VAL A 438 -6.13 6.58 -2.29
C VAL A 438 -5.49 5.69 -1.22
N MET A 439 -5.92 4.44 -1.11
CA MET A 439 -5.35 3.49 -0.15
C MET A 439 -3.90 3.13 -0.50
N THR A 440 -3.56 3.04 -1.78
CA THR A 440 -2.18 2.84 -2.25
C THR A 440 -1.30 4.03 -1.87
N LEU A 441 -1.79 5.26 -2.00
CA LEU A 441 -1.09 6.46 -1.53
C LEU A 441 -0.78 6.35 -0.03
N LEU A 442 -1.79 6.03 0.80
CA LEU A 442 -1.60 5.88 2.25
C LEU A 442 -0.65 4.72 2.60
N LYS A 443 -0.74 3.61 1.87
CA LYS A 443 0.19 2.48 2.03
C LYS A 443 1.62 2.91 1.71
N ASN A 444 1.83 3.66 0.64
CA ASN A 444 3.15 4.17 0.27
C ASN A 444 3.71 5.11 1.35
N GLN A 445 2.87 5.92 2.00
CA GLN A 445 3.29 6.74 3.15
C GLN A 445 3.73 5.89 4.33
N ALA A 446 3.01 4.81 4.64
CA ALA A 446 3.43 3.86 5.67
C ALA A 446 4.78 3.21 5.28
N LEU A 447 4.92 2.74 4.03
CA LEU A 447 6.18 2.19 3.52
C LEU A 447 7.33 3.22 3.48
N ALA A 448 7.04 4.52 3.46
CA ALA A 448 8.03 5.59 3.60
C ALA A 448 8.41 5.88 5.06
N GLY A 449 7.86 5.15 6.03
CA GLY A 449 8.25 5.22 7.44
C GLY A 449 7.30 6.00 8.32
N LYS A 450 6.17 6.41 7.78
CA LYS A 450 5.12 7.06 8.56
C LYS A 450 4.27 6.01 9.27
N LEU A 451 3.62 6.41 10.34
CA LEU A 451 2.55 5.64 10.96
C LEU A 451 1.21 6.21 10.46
N VAL A 452 0.39 5.39 9.82
CA VAL A 452 -0.87 5.86 9.23
C VAL A 452 -2.05 5.14 9.89
N PHE A 453 -3.01 5.90 10.41
CA PHE A 453 -4.30 5.39 10.88
C PHE A 453 -5.39 5.87 9.94
N THR A 454 -6.32 4.99 9.60
CA THR A 454 -7.48 5.38 8.80
C THR A 454 -8.74 4.69 9.26
N ILE A 455 -9.83 5.45 9.33
CA ILE A 455 -11.18 4.88 9.48
C ILE A 455 -11.63 4.36 8.13
N ILE A 456 -12.15 3.14 8.08
CA ILE A 456 -12.71 2.60 6.84
C ILE A 456 -14.08 1.96 7.07
N HIS A 457 -15.00 2.27 6.17
CA HIS A 457 -16.34 1.72 6.17
C HIS A 457 -16.44 0.68 5.05
N GLN A 458 -16.63 -0.59 5.41
CA GLN A 458 -16.81 -1.72 4.47
C GLN A 458 -15.76 -1.77 3.33
N PRO A 459 -14.48 -2.07 3.64
CA PRO A 459 -13.44 -2.15 2.62
C PRO A 459 -13.64 -3.37 1.69
N SER A 460 -13.19 -3.25 0.45
CA SER A 460 -13.02 -4.42 -0.43
C SER A 460 -11.95 -5.37 0.12
N SER A 461 -11.95 -6.62 -0.35
CA SER A 461 -10.93 -7.61 0.00
C SER A 461 -9.50 -7.08 -0.26
N ASP A 462 -9.29 -6.42 -1.40
CA ASP A 462 -7.97 -5.89 -1.76
C ASP A 462 -7.53 -4.76 -0.84
N ILE A 463 -8.44 -3.84 -0.49
CA ILE A 463 -8.15 -2.77 0.46
C ILE A 463 -7.87 -3.33 1.86
N LEU A 464 -8.64 -4.34 2.31
CA LEU A 464 -8.41 -4.97 3.61
C LEU A 464 -7.00 -5.56 3.71
N LYS A 465 -6.52 -6.20 2.63
CA LYS A 465 -5.17 -6.78 2.51
C LYS A 465 -4.04 -5.74 2.50
N MET A 466 -4.34 -4.46 2.27
CA MET A 466 -3.32 -3.40 2.33
C MET A 466 -2.95 -3.01 3.77
N PHE A 467 -3.86 -3.22 4.73
CA PHE A 467 -3.62 -2.92 6.13
C PHE A 467 -2.53 -3.83 6.71
N ASP A 468 -1.71 -3.26 7.60
CA ASP A 468 -0.73 -4.02 8.36
C ASP A 468 -1.27 -4.44 9.75
N ARG A 469 -2.33 -3.77 10.20
CA ARG A 469 -2.99 -3.99 11.48
C ARG A 469 -4.44 -3.50 11.39
N LEU A 470 -5.36 -4.21 12.00
CA LEU A 470 -6.78 -3.89 12.01
C LEU A 470 -7.27 -3.74 13.45
N TRP A 471 -7.96 -2.63 13.71
CA TRP A 471 -8.68 -2.35 14.95
C TRP A 471 -10.17 -2.41 14.67
N ILE A 472 -10.91 -3.15 15.50
CA ILE A 472 -12.37 -3.23 15.39
C ILE A 472 -13.00 -2.76 16.69
N LEU A 473 -13.89 -1.77 16.58
CA LEU A 473 -14.68 -1.26 17.69
C LEU A 473 -16.12 -1.75 17.60
N ASP A 474 -16.69 -2.03 18.77
CA ASP A 474 -18.11 -2.35 18.95
C ASP A 474 -18.84 -1.30 19.80
N LYS A 475 -20.18 -1.39 19.79
CA LYS A 475 -21.11 -0.48 20.45
C LYS A 475 -20.73 -0.25 21.92
N GLY A 476 -20.59 1.02 22.30
CA GLY A 476 -20.13 1.43 23.63
C GLY A 476 -18.64 1.76 23.70
N GLY A 477 -17.94 1.73 22.56
CA GLY A 477 -16.52 2.06 22.45
C GLY A 477 -15.60 0.95 22.93
N TYR A 478 -16.05 -0.29 22.84
CA TYR A 478 -15.25 -1.46 23.21
C TYR A 478 -14.35 -1.83 22.03
N MET A 479 -13.03 -1.91 22.28
CA MET A 479 -12.11 -2.53 21.34
C MET A 479 -12.29 -4.05 21.39
N ILE A 480 -12.62 -4.69 20.27
CA ILE A 480 -12.91 -6.12 20.22
C ILE A 480 -11.88 -6.93 19.43
N TYR A 481 -11.01 -6.25 18.69
CA TYR A 481 -9.93 -6.86 17.92
C TYR A 481 -8.79 -5.87 17.68
N ASP A 482 -7.55 -6.36 17.82
CA ASP A 482 -6.33 -5.63 17.49
C ASP A 482 -5.27 -6.61 16.96
N GLY A 483 -5.15 -6.75 15.64
CA GLY A 483 -4.31 -7.78 15.04
C GLY A 483 -4.19 -7.71 13.53
N ASP A 484 -3.81 -8.83 12.90
CA ASP A 484 -3.69 -8.94 11.44
C ASP A 484 -5.08 -8.89 10.75
N PRO A 485 -5.27 -8.09 9.70
CA PRO A 485 -6.58 -7.97 9.04
C PRO A 485 -7.17 -9.28 8.53
N ILE A 486 -6.33 -10.24 8.11
CA ILE A 486 -6.75 -11.52 7.54
C ILE A 486 -7.17 -12.48 8.66
N GLU A 487 -6.52 -12.41 9.82
CA GLU A 487 -6.87 -13.21 11.00
C GLU A 487 -8.15 -12.75 11.69
N ALA A 488 -8.59 -11.50 11.47
CA ALA A 488 -9.81 -10.98 12.06
C ALA A 488 -11.01 -11.90 11.80
N LEU A 489 -11.20 -12.34 10.55
CA LEU A 489 -12.30 -13.23 10.19
C LEU A 489 -12.20 -14.60 10.90
N VAL A 490 -11.00 -15.18 10.95
CA VAL A 490 -10.73 -16.45 11.63
C VAL A 490 -11.02 -16.35 13.12
N TYR A 491 -10.60 -15.24 13.75
CA TYR A 491 -10.87 -14.97 15.16
C TYR A 491 -12.37 -14.96 15.45
N PHE A 492 -13.16 -14.14 14.75
CA PHE A 492 -14.59 -14.05 15.02
C PHE A 492 -15.35 -15.36 14.72
N LYS A 493 -14.99 -16.07 13.66
CA LYS A 493 -15.57 -17.39 13.35
C LYS A 493 -15.24 -18.43 14.42
N THR A 494 -14.00 -18.45 14.91
CA THR A 494 -13.56 -19.37 15.96
C THR A 494 -14.29 -19.10 17.27
N GLU A 495 -14.41 -17.82 17.64
CA GLU A 495 -15.06 -17.38 18.88
C GLU A 495 -16.57 -17.58 18.91
N THR A 496 -17.19 -17.73 17.73
CA THR A 496 -18.63 -18.03 17.56
C THR A 496 -18.87 -19.48 17.11
N SER A 497 -17.82 -20.31 17.06
CA SER A 497 -17.88 -21.73 16.69
C SER A 497 -18.54 -21.99 15.32
N GLN A 498 -18.25 -21.14 14.33
CA GLN A 498 -18.74 -21.32 12.97
C GLN A 498 -18.01 -22.46 12.23
N ALA A 499 -18.70 -23.07 11.27
CA ALA A 499 -18.06 -23.98 10.32
C ALA A 499 -16.93 -23.28 9.55
N ASN A 500 -15.87 -24.01 9.22
CA ASN A 500 -14.69 -23.49 8.51
C ASN A 500 -14.02 -22.28 9.18
N ALA A 501 -13.97 -22.24 10.51
CA ALA A 501 -13.36 -21.12 11.23
C ALA A 501 -11.88 -20.87 10.88
N ALA A 502 -11.14 -21.89 10.42
CA ALA A 502 -9.75 -21.76 10.00
C ALA A 502 -9.56 -21.12 8.61
N GLU A 503 -10.64 -20.96 7.83
CA GLU A 503 -10.58 -20.37 6.49
C GLU A 503 -10.66 -18.84 6.57
N SER A 504 -9.54 -18.18 6.23
CA SER A 504 -9.43 -16.72 6.18
C SER A 504 -9.82 -16.12 4.82
N GLU A 505 -9.77 -16.92 3.76
CA GLU A 505 -9.94 -16.50 2.37
C GLU A 505 -10.70 -17.59 1.60
N CYS A 506 -11.41 -17.18 0.54
CA CYS A 506 -12.03 -18.12 -0.39
C CYS A 506 -10.94 -18.97 -1.08
N PRO A 507 -10.99 -20.32 -1.02
CA PRO A 507 -9.97 -21.17 -1.63
C PRO A 507 -9.85 -21.03 -3.16
N ASN A 508 -10.93 -20.59 -3.83
CA ASN A 508 -10.97 -20.49 -5.29
C ASN A 508 -10.40 -19.17 -5.82
N CYS A 509 -10.79 -18.04 -5.24
CA CYS A 509 -10.41 -16.71 -5.73
C CYS A 509 -9.50 -15.93 -4.79
N GLY A 510 -9.27 -16.40 -3.55
CA GLY A 510 -8.45 -15.71 -2.55
C GLY A 510 -9.11 -14.48 -1.94
N ASN A 511 -10.38 -14.19 -2.23
CA ASN A 511 -11.07 -13.03 -1.64
C ASN A 511 -11.43 -13.27 -0.18
N ILE A 512 -11.36 -12.20 0.61
CA ILE A 512 -11.81 -12.16 2.00
C ILE A 512 -13.22 -11.60 2.02
N GLU A 513 -14.12 -12.26 2.74
CA GLU A 513 -15.48 -11.79 2.96
C GLU A 513 -15.48 -10.74 4.09
N THR A 514 -15.21 -9.49 3.71
CA THR A 514 -14.97 -8.39 4.68
C THR A 514 -16.22 -8.02 5.47
N GLU A 515 -17.41 -8.14 4.88
CA GLU A 515 -18.70 -7.86 5.53
C GLU A 515 -19.02 -8.85 6.66
N SER A 516 -18.59 -10.11 6.51
CA SER A 516 -18.81 -11.15 7.50
C SER A 516 -18.23 -10.79 8.86
N ILE A 517 -17.13 -10.04 8.93
CA ILE A 517 -16.53 -9.60 10.20
C ILE A 517 -17.56 -8.82 11.03
N LEU A 518 -18.19 -7.80 10.46
CA LEU A 518 -19.17 -6.98 11.17
C LEU A 518 -20.48 -7.74 11.36
N HIS A 519 -20.89 -8.56 10.38
CA HIS A 519 -22.10 -9.37 10.51
C HIS A 519 -22.00 -10.35 11.70
N ILE A 520 -20.87 -11.05 11.86
CA ILE A 520 -20.63 -11.99 12.99
C ILE A 520 -20.75 -11.28 14.34
N VAL A 521 -20.21 -10.06 14.45
CA VAL A 521 -20.29 -9.25 15.68
C VAL A 521 -21.73 -8.82 16.00
N GLU A 522 -22.58 -8.67 14.99
CA GLU A 522 -23.96 -8.20 15.12
C GLU A 522 -25.03 -9.31 15.17
N VAL A 523 -24.65 -10.59 15.02
CA VAL A 523 -25.58 -11.73 15.06
C VAL A 523 -26.41 -11.71 16.34
N LYS A 524 -27.71 -11.94 16.20
CA LYS A 524 -28.68 -11.97 17.31
C LYS A 524 -29.04 -13.39 17.73
N VAL A 525 -29.38 -13.54 19.01
CA VAL A 525 -29.93 -14.79 19.55
C VAL A 525 -31.25 -15.08 18.85
N ILE A 526 -31.50 -16.33 18.49
CA ILE A 526 -32.77 -16.78 17.93
C ILE A 526 -33.77 -16.95 19.07
N ASP A 527 -34.95 -16.37 18.95
CA ASP A 527 -36.02 -16.52 19.94
C ASP A 527 -36.71 -17.89 19.86
N SER A 528 -37.60 -18.18 20.81
CA SER A 528 -38.34 -19.45 20.86
C SER A 528 -39.22 -19.71 19.63
N ALA A 529 -39.55 -18.68 18.85
CA ALA A 529 -40.36 -18.77 17.64
C ALA A 529 -39.50 -18.92 16.37
N GLY A 530 -38.17 -18.92 16.50
CA GLY A 530 -37.24 -19.06 15.38
C GLY A 530 -36.87 -17.75 14.68
N TYR A 531 -37.27 -16.59 15.22
CA TYR A 531 -36.92 -15.28 14.67
C TYR A 531 -35.69 -14.68 15.36
N ALA A 532 -35.05 -13.71 14.71
CA ALA A 532 -33.96 -12.96 15.32
C ALA A 532 -34.49 -12.15 16.51
N GLY A 533 -34.03 -12.49 17.72
CA GLY A 533 -34.38 -11.82 18.97
C GLY A 533 -33.82 -10.40 19.06
N LYS A 534 -33.92 -9.79 20.24
CA LYS A 534 -33.43 -8.41 20.48
C LYS A 534 -31.96 -8.35 20.88
N GLU A 535 -31.46 -9.40 21.52
CA GLU A 535 -30.11 -9.45 22.07
C GLU A 535 -29.11 -10.08 21.10
N ARG A 536 -27.86 -9.62 21.14
CA ARG A 536 -26.77 -10.20 20.36
C ARG A 536 -26.35 -11.54 20.96
N GLN A 537 -25.90 -12.45 20.11
CA GLN A 537 -25.36 -13.76 20.54
C GLN A 537 -24.15 -13.60 21.47
N VAL A 538 -23.30 -12.62 21.19
CA VAL A 538 -22.16 -12.21 22.03
C VAL A 538 -22.31 -10.72 22.30
N SER A 539 -22.28 -10.31 23.57
CA SER A 539 -22.41 -8.90 23.92
C SER A 539 -21.11 -8.13 23.64
N PRO A 540 -21.16 -6.80 23.43
CA PRO A 540 -19.94 -5.99 23.28
C PRO A 540 -18.96 -6.14 24.45
N LYS A 541 -19.46 -6.35 25.67
CA LYS A 541 -18.64 -6.57 26.87
C LYS A 541 -17.93 -7.93 26.83
N ASP A 542 -18.60 -8.98 26.39
CA ASP A 542 -17.99 -10.31 26.28
C ASP A 542 -16.90 -10.32 25.20
N TRP A 543 -17.14 -9.65 24.07
CA TRP A 543 -16.11 -9.44 23.05
C TRP A 543 -14.90 -8.69 23.60
N TYR A 544 -15.13 -7.65 24.38
CA TYR A 544 -14.06 -6.88 25.02
C TYR A 544 -13.23 -7.72 26.00
N GLU A 545 -13.87 -8.54 26.84
CA GLU A 545 -13.14 -9.42 27.77
C GLU A 545 -12.28 -10.46 27.01
N LYS A 546 -12.79 -11.01 25.91
CA LYS A 546 -12.00 -11.87 25.00
C LYS A 546 -10.79 -11.13 24.43
N TYR A 547 -10.98 -9.90 23.97
CA TYR A 547 -9.91 -9.03 23.48
C TYR A 547 -8.85 -8.76 24.56
N LYS A 548 -9.26 -8.37 25.78
CA LYS A 548 -8.34 -8.10 26.89
C LYS A 548 -7.47 -9.30 27.23
N LYS A 549 -8.06 -10.51 27.21
CA LYS A 549 -7.35 -11.74 27.54
C LYS A 549 -6.35 -12.16 26.46
N LYS A 550 -6.66 -11.92 25.18
CA LYS A 550 -5.90 -12.48 24.05
C LYS A 550 -4.96 -11.49 23.35
N MET A 551 -5.29 -10.20 23.35
CA MET A 551 -4.66 -9.22 22.45
C MET A 551 -4.15 -7.96 23.15
N MET A 552 -4.81 -7.53 24.24
CA MET A 552 -4.44 -6.27 24.89
C MET A 552 -3.04 -6.38 25.51
N PRO A 553 -2.07 -5.53 25.10
CA PRO A 553 -0.73 -5.56 25.65
C PRO A 553 -0.71 -5.07 27.11
N VAL A 554 0.19 -5.65 27.89
CA VAL A 554 0.47 -5.22 29.26
C VAL A 554 1.61 -4.20 29.22
N LEU A 555 1.27 -2.93 29.41
CA LEU A 555 2.22 -1.82 29.47
C LEU A 555 2.25 -1.31 30.92
N LYS A 556 3.41 -1.32 31.57
CA LYS A 556 3.55 -0.98 33.01
C LYS A 556 4.33 0.29 33.30
N GLU A 557 5.23 0.69 32.40
CA GLU A 557 6.17 1.78 32.62
C GLU A 557 6.04 2.84 31.55
N LYS A 558 6.29 4.10 31.94
CA LYS A 558 6.34 5.21 30.99
C LYS A 558 7.44 4.94 29.95
N PRO A 559 7.14 5.06 28.63
CA PRO A 559 8.12 4.77 27.61
C PRO A 559 9.31 5.75 27.69
N PRO A 560 10.54 5.27 27.44
CA PRO A 560 11.72 6.12 27.40
C PRO A 560 11.64 7.09 26.22
N LYS A 561 12.24 8.28 26.38
CA LYS A 561 12.29 9.29 25.33
C LYS A 561 13.34 8.91 24.28
N THR A 562 12.92 8.83 23.02
CA THR A 562 13.80 8.60 21.87
C THR A 562 13.81 9.83 20.95
N ALA A 563 14.74 9.88 19.98
CA ALA A 563 14.78 10.97 19.01
C ALA A 563 13.45 11.08 18.23
N LEU A 564 13.05 12.31 17.89
CA LEU A 564 11.87 12.61 17.10
C LEU A 564 12.32 13.01 15.69
N PRO A 565 11.66 12.52 14.62
CA PRO A 565 12.10 12.78 13.26
C PRO A 565 12.08 14.28 12.98
N PRO A 566 13.04 14.79 12.19
CA PRO A 566 13.13 16.20 11.89
C PRO A 566 11.88 16.66 11.13
N SER A 567 11.34 17.82 11.51
CA SER A 567 10.22 18.45 10.81
C SER A 567 10.69 19.69 10.07
N ASN A 568 10.36 19.77 8.77
CA ASN A 568 10.55 20.96 7.95
C ASN A 568 9.44 22.01 8.19
N PHE A 569 8.41 21.66 8.97
CA PHE A 569 7.27 22.53 9.26
C PHE A 569 7.69 23.70 10.13
N ARG A 570 7.55 24.91 9.59
CA ARG A 570 7.83 26.17 10.30
C ARG A 570 6.76 27.17 9.95
N VAL A 571 5.94 27.52 10.93
CA VAL A 571 4.86 28.47 10.76
C VAL A 571 5.45 29.86 10.44
N PRO A 572 5.07 30.50 9.32
CA PRO A 572 5.54 31.84 8.98
C PRO A 572 5.12 32.89 10.00
N GLU A 573 5.76 34.05 10.00
CA GLU A 573 5.34 35.18 10.83
C GLU A 573 3.91 35.66 10.51
N LYS A 574 3.22 36.22 11.51
CA LYS A 574 1.82 36.69 11.36
C LYS A 574 1.60 37.65 10.19
N LYS A 575 2.60 38.49 9.86
CA LYS A 575 2.53 39.44 8.74
C LYS A 575 2.52 38.71 7.38
N GLU A 576 3.39 37.72 7.21
CA GLU A 576 3.44 36.91 5.98
C GLU A 576 2.21 36.00 5.85
N GLN A 577 1.69 35.48 6.98
CA GLN A 577 0.40 34.80 6.98
C GLN A 577 -0.72 35.73 6.51
N LEU A 578 -0.83 36.94 7.05
CA LEU A 578 -1.85 37.92 6.66
C LEU A 578 -1.74 38.27 5.16
N LYS A 579 -0.53 38.53 4.66
CA LYS A 579 -0.28 38.77 3.24
C LYS A 579 -0.71 37.59 2.37
N THR A 580 -0.43 36.37 2.81
CA THR A 580 -0.84 35.14 2.13
C THR A 580 -2.36 34.99 2.11
N PHE A 581 -3.05 35.24 3.23
CA PHE A 581 -4.51 35.22 3.29
C PHE A 581 -5.15 36.27 2.39
N ILE A 582 -4.62 37.49 2.37
CA ILE A 582 -5.09 38.56 1.48
C ILE A 582 -4.91 38.14 0.02
N ARG A 583 -3.72 37.68 -0.37
CA ARG A 583 -3.43 37.23 -1.74
C ARG A 583 -4.37 36.10 -2.15
N ARG A 584 -4.52 35.07 -1.31
CA ARG A 584 -5.43 33.94 -1.52
C ARG A 584 -6.87 34.38 -1.72
N ASN A 585 -7.38 35.26 -0.85
CA ASN A 585 -8.76 35.74 -0.93
C ASN A 585 -9.00 36.60 -2.18
N ILE A 586 -8.03 37.41 -2.60
CA ILE A 586 -8.11 38.17 -3.86
C ILE A 586 -8.12 37.22 -5.06
N THR A 587 -7.23 36.21 -5.08
CA THR A 587 -7.21 35.20 -6.15
C THR A 587 -8.55 34.45 -6.23
N ARG A 588 -9.08 34.00 -5.09
CA ARG A 588 -10.39 33.34 -4.99
C ARG A 588 -11.50 34.20 -5.57
N LYS A 589 -11.59 35.48 -5.16
CA LYS A 589 -12.60 36.41 -5.68
C LYS A 589 -12.47 36.65 -7.19
N LYS A 590 -11.25 36.79 -7.72
CA LYS A 590 -11.03 36.96 -9.16
C LYS A 590 -11.41 35.73 -9.98
N ALA A 591 -11.28 34.54 -9.39
CA ALA A 591 -11.65 33.29 -10.04
C ALA A 591 -13.18 33.12 -10.17
N ASP A 592 -13.96 33.67 -9.23
CA ASP A 592 -15.42 33.71 -9.31
C ASP A 592 -15.93 34.91 -10.13
N LYS A 593 -15.96 34.72 -11.45
CA LYS A 593 -16.43 35.75 -12.40
C LYS A 593 -17.90 36.11 -12.20
N GLN A 594 -18.73 35.16 -11.79
CA GLN A 594 -20.17 35.40 -11.60
C GLN A 594 -20.39 36.32 -10.41
N TYR A 595 -19.81 36.00 -9.26
CA TYR A 595 -19.89 36.84 -8.07
C TYR A 595 -19.31 38.24 -8.31
N MET A 596 -18.17 38.33 -8.99
CA MET A 596 -17.56 39.62 -9.32
C MET A 596 -18.42 40.45 -10.26
N ALA A 597 -19.04 39.85 -11.29
CA ALA A 597 -19.94 40.55 -12.18
C ALA A 597 -21.18 41.06 -11.45
N ILE A 598 -21.81 40.23 -10.61
CA ILE A 598 -22.97 40.62 -9.80
C ILE A 598 -22.58 41.77 -8.87
N SER A 599 -21.52 41.62 -8.08
CA SER A 599 -21.10 42.63 -7.10
C SER A 599 -20.72 43.97 -7.74
N LEU A 600 -20.09 43.95 -8.93
CA LEU A 600 -19.69 45.16 -9.65
C LEU A 600 -20.85 45.84 -10.38
N LEU A 601 -21.87 45.09 -10.82
CA LEU A 601 -23.01 45.61 -11.57
C LEU A 601 -24.19 45.99 -10.68
N GLU A 602 -24.36 45.31 -9.54
CA GLU A 602 -25.47 45.53 -8.61
C GLU A 602 -25.50 46.97 -8.11
N VAL A 603 -24.38 47.49 -7.62
CA VAL A 603 -24.32 48.86 -7.06
C VAL A 603 -24.61 49.94 -8.12
N PRO A 604 -23.97 49.94 -9.32
CA PRO A 604 -24.33 50.88 -10.37
C PRO A 604 -25.77 50.74 -10.87
N LEU A 605 -26.27 49.51 -11.01
CA LEU A 605 -27.65 49.27 -11.46
C LEU A 605 -28.66 49.80 -10.44
N LEU A 606 -28.43 49.54 -9.16
CA LEU A 606 -29.29 49.99 -8.08
C LEU A 606 -29.22 51.52 -7.95
N ALA A 607 -28.03 52.12 -8.10
CA ALA A 607 -27.86 53.57 -8.19
C ALA A 607 -28.60 54.18 -9.40
N LEU A 608 -28.58 53.51 -10.56
CA LEU A 608 -29.30 53.95 -11.76
C LEU A 608 -30.82 53.86 -11.57
N ILE A 609 -31.31 52.76 -10.97
CA ILE A 609 -32.73 52.58 -10.63
C ILE A 609 -33.18 53.66 -9.64
N LEU A 610 -32.43 53.88 -8.55
CA LEU A 610 -32.72 54.91 -7.57
C LEU A 610 -32.70 56.31 -8.21
N GLY A 611 -31.68 56.62 -9.00
CA GLY A 611 -31.57 57.89 -9.71
C GLY A 611 -32.73 58.12 -10.70
N PHE A 612 -33.18 57.06 -11.38
CA PHE A 612 -34.34 57.14 -12.27
C PHE A 612 -35.65 57.38 -11.50
N ILE A 613 -35.87 56.67 -10.39
CA ILE A 613 -37.06 56.86 -9.54
C ILE A 613 -37.06 58.28 -8.92
N SER A 614 -35.93 58.73 -8.39
CA SER A 614 -35.79 60.06 -7.80
C SER A 614 -36.07 61.20 -8.78
N LYS A 615 -35.86 60.99 -10.09
CA LYS A 615 -36.17 61.99 -11.14
C LYS A 615 -37.67 62.32 -11.23
N TYR A 616 -38.55 61.40 -10.82
CA TYR A 616 -40.02 61.55 -10.94
C TYR A 616 -40.72 61.81 -9.59
N SER A 617 -39.95 62.04 -8.52
CA SER A 617 -40.49 62.52 -7.24
C SER A 617 -40.84 64.00 -7.36
N GLU A 618 -42.12 64.38 -7.17
CA GLU A 618 -42.59 65.79 -7.21
C GLU A 618 -41.94 66.69 -6.15
N GLN A 619 -41.28 66.09 -5.15
CA GLN A 619 -40.35 66.78 -4.25
C GLN A 619 -38.97 66.14 -4.49
N GLY A 620 -38.16 66.75 -5.34
CA GLY A 620 -36.78 66.32 -5.56
C GLY A 620 -35.93 66.65 -4.35
N VAL A 621 -35.42 65.60 -3.68
CA VAL A 621 -34.54 65.56 -2.49
C VAL A 621 -34.85 66.57 -1.39
#